data_AF-A0A1C5W2B6-F1
#
_entry.id   AF-A0A1C5W2B6-F1
#
_cell.length_a   1.000
_cell.length_b   1.000
_cell.length_c   1.000
_cell.angle_alpha   90.00
_cell.angle_beta   90.00
_cell.angle_gamma   90.00
#
_symmetry.space_group_name_H-M   'P 1'
#
loop_
_entity.id
_entity.type
_entity.pdbx_description
1 polymer ?
#
loop_
_entity_poly.entity_id
_entity_poly.type
_entity_poly.pdbx_seq_one_letter_code
_entity_poly.pdbx_strand_id
1 'polypeptide(L)'
;MSTVKEIATYCGSITTILALITIIVKPIRNRFVEWISKTSGKDNLNKKIDKLTALVERQVEQNQSMETELQKQSLALQATLRNSILAIYNSRMKENSISLYEKENLARLYESYSSIGGNSFVHNCVDELNKLPVKED
;
A
#
# COMPACT_ATOMS: atom_id res chain seq x y z
N MET A 1 -67.27 56.26 4.08
CA MET A 1 -67.05 55.12 3.16
C MET A 1 -65.77 55.23 2.32
N SER A 2 -65.18 56.41 2.13
CA SER A 2 -63.95 56.64 1.34
C SER A 2 -62.67 56.17 2.03
N THR A 3 -62.46 56.49 3.31
CA THR A 3 -61.24 56.14 4.06
C THR A 3 -61.00 54.63 4.17
N VAL A 4 -62.07 53.85 4.35
CA VAL A 4 -61.98 52.38 4.41
C VAL A 4 -61.58 51.78 3.04
N LYS A 5 -62.03 52.40 1.93
CA LYS A 5 -61.63 51.98 0.58
C LYS A 5 -60.16 52.29 0.28
N GLU A 6 -59.67 53.45 0.70
CA GLU A 6 -58.25 53.82 0.52
C GLU A 6 -57.32 52.89 1.30
N ILE A 7 -57.62 52.61 2.57
CA ILE A 7 -56.83 51.67 3.38
C ILE A 7 -56.83 50.26 2.76
N ALA A 8 -57.98 49.81 2.25
CA ALA A 8 -58.09 48.52 1.56
C ALA A 8 -57.22 48.47 0.29
N THR A 9 -57.16 49.55 -0.49
CA THR A 9 -56.30 49.65 -1.70
C THR A 9 -54.81 49.67 -1.34
N TYR A 10 -54.41 50.37 -0.28
CA TYR A 10 -53.03 50.37 0.19
C TYR A 10 -52.59 48.99 0.73
N CYS A 11 -53.45 48.32 1.51
CA CYS A 11 -53.15 46.97 2.00
C CYS A 11 -53.02 45.95 0.88
N GLY A 12 -53.87 46.03 -0.14
CA GLY A 12 -53.80 45.15 -1.33
C GLY A 12 -52.52 45.37 -2.14
N SER A 13 -52.12 46.63 -2.35
CA SER A 13 -50.90 46.95 -3.10
C SER A 13 -49.63 46.54 -2.36
N ILE A 14 -49.53 46.76 -1.04
CA ILE A 14 -48.39 46.32 -0.21
C ILE A 14 -48.24 44.79 -0.26
N THR A 15 -49.34 44.05 -0.12
CA THR A 15 -49.32 42.58 -0.17
C THR A 15 -48.83 42.07 -1.53
N THR A 16 -49.24 42.73 -2.61
CA THR A 16 -48.82 42.38 -3.97
C THR A 16 -47.33 42.65 -4.20
N ILE A 17 -46.81 43.76 -3.66
CA ILE A 17 -45.38 44.10 -3.72
C ILE A 17 -44.54 43.08 -2.96
N LEU A 18 -44.96 42.70 -1.74
CA LEU A 18 -44.27 41.67 -0.96
C LEU A 18 -44.27 40.32 -1.70
N ALA A 19 -45.39 39.93 -2.30
CA ALA A 19 -45.48 38.71 -3.10
C ALA A 19 -44.49 38.72 -4.27
N LEU A 20 -44.39 39.83 -5.01
CA LEU A 20 -43.42 40.01 -6.10
C LEU A 20 -41.96 39.92 -5.61
N ILE A 21 -41.65 40.52 -4.46
CA ILE A 21 -40.31 40.45 -3.87
C ILE A 21 -39.96 39.00 -3.51
N THR A 22 -40.88 38.22 -2.93
CA THR A 22 -40.61 36.82 -2.59
C THR A 22 -40.30 35.94 -3.81
N ILE A 23 -40.91 36.24 -4.97
CA ILE A 23 -40.64 35.56 -6.23
C ILE A 23 -39.22 35.86 -6.75
N ILE A 24 -38.71 37.08 -6.51
CA ILE A 24 -37.37 37.52 -6.93
C ILE A 24 -36.27 37.01 -5.98
N VAL A 25 -36.56 36.90 -4.68
CA VAL A 25 -35.57 36.43 -3.69
C VAL A 25 -35.23 34.94 -3.88
N LYS A 26 -36.20 34.09 -4.23
CA LYS A 26 -35.97 32.65 -4.48
C LYS A 26 -34.88 32.37 -5.53
N PRO A 27 -34.94 32.89 -6.77
CA PRO A 27 -33.92 32.64 -7.79
C PRO A 27 -32.57 33.25 -7.44
N ILE A 28 -32.53 34.42 -6.78
CA ILE A 28 -31.28 35.03 -6.33
C ILE A 28 -30.61 34.15 -5.27
N ARG A 29 -31.36 33.69 -4.26
CA ARG A 29 -30.85 32.80 -3.22
C ARG A 29 -30.33 31.50 -3.81
N ASN A 30 -31.07 30.87 -4.71
CA ASN A 30 -30.65 29.60 -5.32
C ASN A 30 -29.37 29.78 -6.16
N ARG A 31 -29.27 30.84 -6.96
CA ARG A 31 -28.05 31.16 -7.72
C ARG A 31 -26.86 31.50 -6.83
N PHE A 32 -27.08 32.20 -5.73
CA PHE A 32 -26.01 32.57 -4.80
C PHE A 32 -25.48 31.34 -4.03
N VAL A 33 -26.37 30.46 -3.59
CA VAL A 33 -26.01 29.19 -2.95
C VAL A 33 -25.27 28.28 -3.94
N GLU A 34 -25.74 28.15 -5.18
CA GLU A 34 -25.03 27.39 -6.22
C GLU A 34 -23.64 27.98 -6.51
N TRP A 35 -23.52 29.30 -6.59
CA TRP A 35 -22.25 29.97 -6.83
C TRP A 35 -21.26 29.80 -5.66
N ILE A 36 -21.70 30.02 -4.42
CA ILE A 36 -20.89 29.74 -3.23
C ILE A 36 -20.50 28.27 -3.17
N SER A 37 -21.41 27.35 -3.50
CA SER A 37 -21.12 25.91 -3.48
C SER A 37 -20.08 25.52 -4.54
N LYS A 38 -20.09 26.16 -5.73
CA LYS A 38 -19.09 25.96 -6.79
C LYS A 38 -17.73 26.57 -6.45
N THR A 39 -17.70 27.67 -5.72
CA THR A 39 -16.44 28.31 -5.28
C THR A 39 -15.88 27.69 -4.00
N SER A 40 -16.70 27.00 -3.19
CA SER A 40 -16.31 26.39 -1.91
C SER A 40 -15.65 25.01 -2.09
N GLY A 41 -14.46 24.94 -2.69
CA GLY A 41 -13.43 23.90 -2.48
C GLY A 41 -13.77 22.40 -2.66
N LYS A 42 -15.05 22.01 -2.74
CA LYS A 42 -15.55 20.64 -2.69
C LYS A 42 -15.22 19.89 -3.96
N ASP A 43 -15.23 20.55 -5.10
CA ASP A 43 -14.83 19.94 -6.38
C ASP A 43 -13.32 19.67 -6.43
N ASN A 44 -12.50 20.54 -5.83
CA ASN A 44 -11.05 20.32 -5.73
C ASN A 44 -10.72 19.23 -4.68
N LEU A 45 -11.46 19.20 -3.58
CA LEU A 45 -11.35 18.14 -2.57
C LEU A 45 -11.77 16.79 -3.13
N ASN A 46 -12.89 16.71 -3.87
CA ASN A 46 -13.34 15.49 -4.53
C ASN A 46 -12.30 15.00 -5.55
N LYS A 47 -11.75 15.89 -6.40
CA LYS A 47 -10.66 15.52 -7.31
C LYS A 47 -9.40 15.01 -6.60
N LYS A 48 -9.07 15.58 -5.44
CA LYS A 48 -7.96 15.09 -4.61
C LYS A 48 -8.27 13.74 -3.98
N ILE A 49 -9.50 13.52 -3.52
CA ILE A 49 -9.97 12.22 -3.02
C ILE A 49 -9.87 11.17 -4.13
N ASP A 50 -10.39 11.44 -5.33
CA ASP A 50 -10.32 10.52 -6.47
C ASP A 50 -8.87 10.20 -6.86
N LYS A 51 -8.00 11.22 -6.89
CA LYS A 51 -6.57 11.03 -7.16
C LYS A 51 -5.91 10.18 -6.07
N LEU A 52 -6.28 10.38 -4.81
CA LEU A 52 -5.72 9.62 -3.69
C LEU A 52 -6.19 8.16 -3.72
N THR A 53 -7.48 7.91 -4.01
CA THR A 53 -8.02 6.57 -4.24
C THR A 53 -7.27 5.85 -5.35
N ALA A 54 -7.06 6.52 -6.49
CA ALA A 54 -6.30 5.96 -7.61
C ALA A 54 -4.79 5.76 -7.32
N LEU A 55 -4.22 6.45 -6.34
CA LEU A 55 -2.85 6.21 -5.89
C LEU A 55 -2.79 5.02 -4.92
N VAL A 56 -3.77 4.89 -4.03
CA VAL A 56 -3.89 3.74 -3.11
C VAL A 56 -4.09 2.45 -3.89
N GLU A 57 -5.00 2.44 -4.88
CA GLU A 57 -5.23 1.27 -5.75
C GLU A 57 -3.94 0.85 -6.46
N ARG A 58 -3.23 1.79 -7.08
CA ARG A 58 -1.94 1.52 -7.72
C ARG A 58 -0.90 1.00 -6.73
N GLN A 59 -0.86 1.55 -5.52
CA GLN A 59 0.10 1.11 -4.50
C GLN A 59 -0.21 -0.32 -4.04
N VAL A 60 -1.49 -0.68 -3.90
CA VAL A 60 -1.90 -2.05 -3.58
C VAL A 60 -1.49 -3.02 -4.69
N GLU A 61 -1.74 -2.68 -5.95
CA GLU A 61 -1.33 -3.49 -7.10
C GLU A 61 0.21 -3.62 -7.22
N GLN A 62 0.93 -2.52 -7.01
CA GLN A 62 2.40 -2.51 -6.99
C GLN A 62 2.95 -3.34 -5.82
N ASN A 63 2.34 -3.28 -4.64
CA ASN A 63 2.76 -4.09 -3.51
C ASN A 63 2.54 -5.58 -3.78
N GLN A 64 1.42 -5.98 -4.37
CA GLN A 64 1.15 -7.39 -4.70
C GLN A 64 2.14 -7.96 -5.73
N SER A 65 2.44 -7.18 -6.77
CA SER A 65 3.42 -7.58 -7.79
C SER A 65 4.84 -7.62 -7.21
N MET A 66 5.20 -6.65 -6.35
CA MET A 66 6.47 -6.63 -5.62
C MET A 66 6.62 -7.84 -4.69
N GLU A 67 5.59 -8.17 -3.90
CA GLU A 67 5.60 -9.34 -3.02
C GLU A 67 5.83 -10.63 -3.80
N THR A 68 5.18 -10.78 -4.95
CA THR A 68 5.36 -11.93 -5.84
C THR A 68 6.81 -12.02 -6.34
N GLU A 69 7.40 -10.88 -6.72
CA GLU A 69 8.78 -10.85 -7.22
C GLU A 69 9.80 -11.11 -6.10
N LEU A 70 9.57 -10.56 -4.90
CA LEU A 70 10.37 -10.84 -3.71
C LEU A 70 10.33 -12.33 -3.34
N GLN A 71 9.16 -12.98 -3.44
CA GLN A 71 9.05 -14.42 -3.23
C GLN A 71 9.88 -15.23 -4.23
N LYS A 72 9.81 -14.88 -5.53
CA LYS A 72 10.64 -15.54 -6.56
C LYS A 72 12.12 -15.36 -6.28
N GLN A 73 12.55 -14.17 -5.91
CA GLN A 73 13.93 -13.88 -5.54
C GLN A 73 14.37 -14.67 -4.30
N SER A 74 13.53 -14.74 -3.27
CA SER A 74 13.78 -15.55 -2.08
C SER A 74 13.95 -17.03 -2.42
N LEU A 75 13.09 -17.59 -3.27
CA LEU A 75 13.20 -18.98 -3.74
C LEU A 75 14.47 -19.22 -4.55
N ALA A 76 14.85 -18.29 -5.42
CA ALA A 76 16.08 -18.38 -6.20
C ALA A 76 17.33 -18.31 -5.32
N LEU A 77 17.33 -17.45 -4.29
CA LEU A 77 18.38 -17.38 -3.28
C LEU A 77 18.47 -18.68 -2.47
N GLN A 78 17.33 -19.23 -2.06
CA GLN A 78 17.26 -20.52 -1.37
C GLN A 78 17.85 -21.65 -2.21
N ALA A 79 17.51 -21.71 -3.50
CA ALA A 79 18.06 -22.70 -4.42
C ALA A 79 19.58 -22.57 -4.59
N THR A 80 20.08 -21.34 -4.71
CA THR A 80 21.51 -21.03 -4.84
C THR A 80 22.29 -21.43 -3.58
N LEU A 81 21.84 -20.98 -2.41
CA LEU A 81 22.49 -21.28 -1.14
C LEU A 81 22.50 -22.79 -0.86
N ARG A 82 21.38 -23.48 -1.12
CA ARG A 82 21.32 -24.95 -1.04
C ARG A 82 22.35 -25.59 -1.95
N ASN A 83 22.45 -25.15 -3.21
CA ASN A 83 23.41 -25.72 -4.16
C ASN A 83 24.86 -25.52 -3.69
N SER A 84 25.20 -24.34 -3.15
CA SER A 84 26.52 -24.08 -2.57
C SER A 84 26.83 -25.00 -1.38
N ILE A 85 25.89 -25.19 -0.46
CA ILE A 85 26.05 -26.11 0.67
C ILE A 85 26.25 -27.55 0.18
N LEU A 86 25.46 -28.00 -0.80
CA LEU A 86 25.58 -29.34 -1.37
C LEU A 86 26.89 -29.55 -2.13
N ALA A 87 27.42 -28.52 -2.77
CA ALA A 87 28.74 -28.60 -3.40
C ALA A 87 29.84 -28.83 -2.37
N ILE A 88 29.80 -28.10 -1.24
CA ILE A 88 30.72 -28.30 -0.11
C ILE A 88 30.56 -29.72 0.46
N TYR A 89 29.31 -30.13 0.73
CA TYR A 89 28.97 -31.46 1.21
C TYR A 89 29.58 -32.55 0.32
N ASN A 90 29.31 -32.50 -0.98
CA ASN A 90 29.79 -33.52 -1.92
C ASN A 90 31.32 -33.57 -2.05
N SER A 91 32.04 -32.44 -1.88
CA SER A 91 33.51 -32.43 -1.91
C SER A 91 34.10 -32.96 -0.62
N ARG A 92 33.64 -32.43 0.52
CA ARG A 92 34.23 -32.69 1.84
C ARG A 92 33.87 -34.06 2.38
N MET A 93 32.71 -34.60 2.03
CA MET A 93 32.38 -35.99 2.34
C MET A 93 33.26 -36.98 1.57
N LYS A 94 33.78 -36.64 0.39
CA LYS A 94 34.75 -37.47 -0.35
C LYS A 94 36.15 -37.38 0.26
N GLU A 95 36.57 -36.19 0.65
CA GLU A 95 37.87 -35.94 1.29
C GLU A 95 37.90 -36.34 2.77
N ASN A 96 36.73 -36.61 3.36
CA ASN A 96 36.53 -36.97 4.77
C ASN A 96 37.20 -35.99 5.76
N SER A 97 37.33 -34.73 5.36
CA SER A 97 37.93 -33.65 6.14
C SER A 97 37.45 -32.30 5.63
N ILE A 98 37.51 -31.29 6.48
CA ILE A 98 37.11 -29.92 6.17
C ILE A 98 38.06 -28.94 6.85
N SER A 99 38.41 -27.81 6.22
CA SER A 99 39.24 -26.83 6.90
C SER A 99 38.44 -26.00 7.90
N LEU A 100 39.14 -25.34 8.83
CA LEU A 100 38.50 -24.44 9.79
C LEU A 100 37.81 -23.27 9.06
N TYR A 101 38.44 -22.73 8.02
CA TYR A 101 37.88 -21.69 7.18
C TYR A 101 36.57 -22.12 6.51
N GLU A 102 36.53 -23.36 6.00
CA GLU A 102 35.33 -23.89 5.36
C GLU A 102 34.19 -24.14 6.35
N LYS A 103 34.49 -24.53 7.60
CA LYS A 103 33.47 -24.61 8.66
C LYS A 103 32.84 -23.26 8.96
N GLU A 104 33.65 -22.21 9.11
CA GLU A 104 33.16 -20.84 9.33
C GLU A 104 32.30 -20.36 8.15
N ASN A 105 32.75 -20.60 6.91
CA ASN A 105 32.00 -20.25 5.71
C ASN A 105 30.67 -21.03 5.62
N LEU A 106 30.70 -22.33 5.95
CA LEU A 106 29.51 -23.18 5.99
C LEU A 106 28.49 -22.66 7.01
N ALA A 107 28.94 -22.23 8.20
CA ALA A 107 28.07 -21.67 9.23
C ALA A 107 27.32 -20.43 8.72
N ARG A 108 28.01 -19.49 8.07
CA ARG A 108 27.39 -18.27 7.50
C ARG A 108 26.44 -18.58 6.34
N LEU A 109 26.82 -19.53 5.48
CA LEU A 109 25.95 -19.99 4.39
C LEU A 109 24.67 -20.62 4.94
N TYR A 110 24.80 -21.46 5.96
CA TYR A 110 23.67 -22.13 6.58
C TYR A 110 22.76 -21.16 7.35
N GLU A 111 23.32 -20.18 8.05
CA GLU A 111 22.55 -19.12 8.72
C GLU A 111 21.70 -18.34 7.72
N SER A 112 22.33 -17.88 6.62
CA SER A 112 21.63 -17.18 5.54
C SER A 112 20.54 -18.04 4.92
N TYR A 113 20.82 -19.32 4.66
CA TYR A 113 19.87 -20.27 4.10
C TYR A 113 18.66 -20.54 5.02
N SER A 114 18.92 -20.64 6.32
CA SER A 114 17.90 -20.91 7.34
C SER A 114 16.97 -19.70 7.52
N SER A 115 17.53 -18.48 7.44
CA SER A 115 16.76 -17.24 7.56
C SER A 115 15.68 -17.05 6.47
N ILE A 116 15.88 -17.66 5.28
CA ILE A 116 14.97 -17.53 4.13
C ILE A 116 14.07 -18.77 3.91
N GLY A 117 13.97 -19.65 4.91
CA GLY A 117 12.99 -20.74 4.95
C GLY A 117 13.58 -22.11 5.24
N GLY A 118 14.84 -22.37 4.86
CA GLY A 118 15.55 -23.61 5.18
C GLY A 118 14.85 -24.92 4.74
N ASN A 119 15.48 -26.06 5.00
CA ASN A 119 14.79 -27.35 5.12
C ASN A 119 15.64 -28.33 5.94
N SER A 120 15.01 -29.39 6.46
CA SER A 120 15.66 -30.39 7.30
C SER A 120 16.77 -31.17 6.60
N PHE A 121 16.67 -31.38 5.28
CA PHE A 121 17.67 -32.11 4.53
C PHE A 121 19.03 -31.38 4.53
N VAL A 122 19.02 -30.08 4.22
CA VAL A 122 20.25 -29.26 4.23
C VAL A 122 20.82 -29.15 5.63
N HIS A 123 19.97 -29.05 6.66
CA HIS A 123 20.41 -29.08 8.05
C HIS A 123 21.21 -30.35 8.37
N ASN A 124 20.70 -31.52 7.97
CA ASN A 124 21.40 -32.79 8.15
C ASN A 124 22.76 -32.80 7.43
N CYS A 125 22.83 -32.29 6.19
CA CYS A 125 24.09 -32.16 5.46
C CYS A 125 25.12 -31.29 6.21
N VAL A 126 24.68 -30.18 6.79
CA VAL A 126 25.54 -29.28 7.58
C VAL A 126 26.00 -29.96 8.87
N ASP A 127 25.12 -30.69 9.55
CA ASP A 127 25.46 -31.45 10.76
C ASP A 127 26.49 -32.54 10.49
N GLU A 128 26.38 -33.23 9.35
CA GLU A 128 27.36 -34.22 8.91
C GLU A 128 28.72 -33.57 8.60
N LEU A 129 28.72 -32.45 7.87
CA LEU A 129 29.94 -31.67 7.60
C LEU A 129 30.63 -31.19 8.89
N ASN A 130 29.86 -30.79 9.89
CA ASN A 130 30.39 -30.33 11.17
C ASN A 130 31.08 -31.45 11.97
N LYS A 131 30.66 -32.71 11.76
CA LYS A 131 31.28 -33.90 12.37
C LYS A 131 32.60 -34.29 11.71
N LEU A 132 32.90 -33.78 10.52
CA LEU A 132 34.16 -34.08 9.85
C LEU A 132 35.35 -33.55 10.65
N PRO A 133 36.47 -34.30 10.65
CA PRO A 133 37.71 -33.84 11.26
C PRO A 133 38.20 -32.58 10.56
N VAL A 134 38.74 -31.65 11.34
CA VAL A 134 39.36 -30.44 10.80
C VAL A 134 40.73 -30.82 10.28
N LYS A 135 40.99 -30.57 8.99
CA LYS A 135 42.36 -30.70 8.48
C LYS A 135 43.19 -29.52 8.98
N GLU A 136 44.40 -29.80 9.44
CA GLU A 136 45.40 -28.76 9.66
C GLU A 136 45.86 -28.29 8.27
N ASP A 137 45.61 -27.01 7.97
CA ASP A 137 46.06 -26.37 6.73
C ASP A 137 47.57 -26.05 6.81
#